data_AF-A0A3B1ABT1-F1
#
_entry.id   AF-A0A3B1ABT1-F1
#
_cell.length_a   1.000
_cell.length_b   1.000
_cell.length_c   1.000
_cell.angle_alpha   90.00
_cell.angle_beta   90.00
_cell.angle_gamma   90.00
#
_symmetry.space_group_name_H-M   'P 1'
#
loop_
_entity.id
_entity.type
_entity.pdbx_description
1 polymer ?
#
loop_
_entity_poly.entity_id
_entity_poly.type
_entity_poly.pdbx_seq_one_letter_code
_entity_poly.pdbx_strand_id
1 'polypeptide(L)'
;MIVLRSTVLFLLTLSLASATEIDPPQTKQALRQLLGDIDKHEQHNNRQRAVLQRIEQQMECNWALIRSYEICTQLYRQDEPQKHLACVNTAKENTTRCLSNTTDQP
;
A
#
# COMPACT_ATOMS: atom_id res chain seq x y z
N MET A 1 6.34 61.68 -30.15
CA MET A 1 6.56 60.74 -29.03
C MET A 1 5.41 60.61 -28.03
N ILE A 2 4.36 61.46 -28.10
CA ILE A 2 3.20 61.38 -27.19
C ILE A 2 2.21 60.28 -27.62
N VAL A 3 1.96 60.15 -28.94
CA VAL A 3 1.03 59.15 -29.50
C VAL A 3 1.47 57.71 -29.22
N LEU A 4 2.79 57.44 -29.22
CA LEU A 4 3.37 56.11 -28.96
C LEU A 4 3.23 55.69 -27.49
N ARG A 5 3.18 56.65 -26.55
CA ARG A 5 3.00 56.36 -25.11
C ARG A 5 1.54 56.04 -24.80
N SER A 6 0.59 56.71 -25.46
CA SER A 6 -0.84 56.49 -25.25
C SER A 6 -1.32 55.13 -25.79
N THR A 7 -0.77 54.66 -26.93
CA THR A 7 -1.11 53.32 -27.46
C THR A 7 -0.55 52.19 -26.61
N VAL A 8 0.65 52.36 -26.03
CA VAL A 8 1.24 51.37 -25.11
C VAL A 8 0.47 51.30 -23.78
N LEU A 9 0.02 52.44 -23.25
CA LEU A 9 -0.84 52.47 -22.05
C LEU A 9 -2.21 51.82 -22.31
N PHE A 10 -2.79 52.01 -23.50
CA PHE A 10 -4.08 51.40 -23.86
C PHE A 10 -3.96 49.88 -24.05
N LEU A 11 -2.87 49.40 -24.65
CA LEU A 11 -2.60 47.96 -24.80
C LEU A 11 -2.32 47.27 -23.46
N LEU A 12 -1.64 47.94 -22.53
CA LEU A 12 -1.42 47.43 -21.17
C LEU A 12 -2.74 47.28 -20.39
N THR A 13 -3.70 48.20 -20.56
CA THR A 13 -5.01 48.08 -19.89
C THR A 13 -5.88 46.96 -20.45
N LEU A 14 -5.75 46.61 -21.74
CA LEU A 14 -6.47 45.44 -22.30
C LEU A 14 -5.93 44.11 -21.77
N SER A 15 -4.64 44.02 -21.44
CA SER A 15 -4.04 42.80 -20.87
C SER A 15 -4.40 42.54 -19.40
N LEU A 16 -4.87 43.55 -18.65
CA LEU A 16 -5.39 43.32 -17.29
C LEU A 16 -6.87 42.91 -17.26
N ALA A 17 -7.62 43.16 -18.34
CA ALA A 17 -9.04 42.78 -18.42
C ALA A 17 -9.25 41.27 -18.62
N SER A 18 -8.23 40.54 -19.06
CA SER A 18 -8.25 39.09 -19.28
C SER A 18 -7.63 38.28 -18.14
N ALA A 19 -7.29 38.91 -17.01
CA ALA A 19 -6.67 38.24 -15.86
C ALA A 19 -7.67 37.73 -14.80
N THR A 20 -8.98 37.86 -15.02
CA THR A 20 -9.98 37.48 -14.01
C THR A 20 -11.16 36.74 -14.61
N GLU A 21 -10.98 35.45 -14.89
CA GLU A 21 -12.02 34.45 -14.69
C GLU A 21 -11.35 33.12 -14.27
N ILE A 22 -10.84 33.06 -13.03
CA ILE A 22 -10.86 31.78 -12.33
C ILE A 22 -12.33 31.57 -12.03
N ASP A 23 -13.03 30.84 -12.90
CA ASP A 23 -14.46 30.53 -12.76
C ASP A 23 -14.64 29.79 -11.41
N PRO A 24 -15.08 30.48 -10.34
CA PRO A 24 -15.04 29.95 -8.98
C PRO A 24 -15.81 28.63 -8.78
N PRO A 25 -16.95 28.36 -9.47
CA PRO A 25 -17.64 27.09 -9.33
C PRO A 25 -16.86 25.92 -9.94
N GLN A 26 -16.17 26.10 -11.07
CA GLN A 26 -15.37 25.03 -11.69
C GLN A 26 -14.16 24.66 -10.81
N THR A 27 -13.47 25.65 -10.24
CA THR A 27 -12.36 25.41 -9.32
C THR A 27 -12.81 24.73 -8.03
N LYS A 28 -13.98 25.10 -7.48
CA LYS A 28 -14.56 24.43 -6.30
C LYS A 28 -14.96 22.98 -6.58
N GLN A 29 -15.50 22.70 -7.78
CA GLN A 29 -15.87 21.35 -8.17
C GLN A 29 -14.62 20.48 -8.39
N ALA A 30 -13.60 21.00 -9.06
CA ALA A 30 -12.31 20.32 -9.23
C ALA A 30 -11.64 20.01 -7.89
N LEU A 31 -11.67 20.96 -6.93
CA LEU A 31 -11.14 20.74 -5.59
C LEU A 31 -11.90 19.65 -4.82
N ARG A 32 -13.24 19.64 -4.89
CA ARG A 32 -14.05 18.58 -4.27
C ARG A 32 -13.76 17.22 -4.88
N GLN A 33 -13.59 17.15 -6.20
CA GLN A 33 -13.25 15.92 -6.89
C GLN A 33 -11.87 15.41 -6.47
N LEU A 34 -10.87 16.30 -6.41
CA LEU A 34 -9.52 15.96 -5.95
C LEU A 34 -9.52 15.44 -4.51
N LEU A 35 -10.26 16.08 -3.60
CA LEU A 35 -10.42 15.60 -2.22
C LEU A 35 -11.08 14.22 -2.16
N GLY A 36 -12.11 13.99 -2.99
CA GLY A 36 -12.77 12.69 -3.09
C GLY A 36 -11.83 11.61 -3.64
N ASP A 37 -10.96 11.95 -4.59
CA ASP A 37 -9.98 11.01 -5.15
C ASP A 37 -8.86 10.70 -4.14
N ILE A 38 -8.42 11.69 -3.35
CA ILE A 38 -7.47 11.47 -2.24
C ILE A 38 -8.05 10.50 -1.21
N ASP A 39 -9.30 10.70 -0.76
CA ASP A 39 -9.95 9.81 0.21
C ASP A 39 -10.07 8.37 -0.33
N LYS A 40 -10.44 8.21 -1.62
CA LYS A 40 -10.46 6.88 -2.26
C LYS A 40 -9.08 6.23 -2.30
N HIS A 41 -8.04 6.99 -2.63
CA HIS A 41 -6.67 6.48 -2.65
C HIS A 41 -6.18 6.11 -1.25
N GLU A 42 -6.54 6.89 -0.23
CA GLU A 42 -6.23 6.57 1.16
C GLU A 42 -6.91 5.26 1.59
N GLN A 43 -8.20 5.10 1.32
CA GLN A 43 -8.93 3.86 1.61
C GLN A 43 -8.34 2.67 0.87
N HIS A 44 -7.94 2.84 -0.40
CA HIS A 44 -7.29 1.80 -1.17
C HIS A 44 -5.94 1.41 -0.57
N ASN A 45 -5.10 2.38 -0.21
CA ASN A 45 -3.81 2.15 0.43
C ASN A 45 -3.96 1.42 1.78
N ASN A 46 -4.96 1.79 2.58
CA ASN A 46 -5.23 1.12 3.85
C ASN A 46 -5.61 -0.36 3.64
N ARG A 47 -6.42 -0.68 2.62
CA ARG A 47 -6.73 -2.07 2.25
C ARG A 47 -5.49 -2.82 1.76
N GLN A 48 -4.67 -2.19 0.92
CA GLN A 48 -3.43 -2.81 0.45
C GLN A 48 -2.47 -3.12 1.61
N ARG A 49 -2.32 -2.21 2.58
CA ARG A 49 -1.51 -2.46 3.78
C ARG A 49 -2.01 -3.66 4.57
N ALA A 50 -3.32 -3.79 4.79
CA ALA A 50 -3.88 -4.95 5.47
C ALA A 50 -3.62 -6.27 4.71
N VAL A 51 -3.68 -6.24 3.38
CA VAL A 51 -3.32 -7.41 2.54
C VAL A 51 -1.83 -7.74 2.66
N LEU A 52 -0.95 -6.73 2.60
CA LEU A 52 0.50 -6.93 2.74
C LEU A 52 0.86 -7.52 4.11
N GLN A 53 0.23 -7.03 5.19
CA GLN A 53 0.42 -7.58 6.53
C GLN A 53 0.01 -9.06 6.63
N ARG A 54 -1.09 -9.46 5.98
CA ARG A 54 -1.49 -10.87 5.90
C ARG A 54 -0.47 -11.71 5.14
N ILE A 55 0.04 -11.23 4.02
CA ILE A 55 1.07 -11.93 3.23
C ILE A 55 2.36 -12.08 4.03
N GLU A 56 2.78 -11.02 4.73
CA GLU A 56 3.97 -11.02 5.59
C GLU A 56 3.86 -12.09 6.69
N GLN A 57 2.72 -12.14 7.39
CA GLN A 57 2.47 -13.17 8.41
C GLN A 57 2.46 -14.59 7.82
N GLN A 58 1.86 -14.80 6.64
CA GLN A 58 1.90 -16.11 5.97
C GLN A 58 3.33 -16.51 5.60
N MET A 59 4.16 -15.56 5.16
CA MET A 59 5.58 -15.80 4.89
C MET A 59 6.32 -16.17 6.18
N GLU A 60 6.06 -15.49 7.29
CA GLU A 60 6.66 -15.83 8.59
C GLU A 60 6.29 -17.25 9.04
N CYS A 61 5.01 -17.64 8.93
CA CYS A 61 4.56 -19.01 9.22
C CYS A 61 5.33 -20.05 8.36
N ASN A 62 5.47 -19.79 7.06
CA ASN A 62 6.17 -20.69 6.14
C ASN A 62 7.68 -20.75 6.42
N TRP A 63 8.30 -19.64 6.80
CA TRP A 63 9.71 -19.64 7.21
C TRP A 63 9.88 -20.41 8.53
N ALA A 64 8.97 -20.27 9.48
CA ALA A 64 9.02 -21.09 10.69
C ALA A 64 9.01 -22.61 10.38
N LEU A 65 8.26 -23.04 9.35
CA LEU A 65 8.24 -24.44 8.90
C LEU A 65 9.61 -24.90 8.35
N ILE A 66 10.18 -24.15 7.40
CA ILE A 66 11.46 -24.51 6.77
C ILE A 66 12.55 -24.62 7.84
N ARG A 67 12.63 -23.64 8.74
CA ARG A 67 13.59 -23.66 9.85
C ARG A 67 13.36 -24.84 10.79
N SER A 68 12.10 -25.20 11.05
CA SER A 68 11.77 -26.35 11.88
C SER A 68 12.24 -27.66 11.24
N TYR A 69 12.13 -27.82 9.92
CA TYR A 69 12.65 -28.99 9.21
C TYR A 69 14.17 -29.09 9.29
N GLU A 70 14.88 -27.97 9.14
CA GLU A 70 16.34 -27.92 9.35
C GLU A 70 16.70 -28.39 10.76
N ILE A 71 16.01 -27.89 11.78
CA ILE A 71 16.20 -28.28 13.18
C ILE A 71 15.90 -29.77 13.38
N CYS A 72 14.77 -30.29 12.87
CA CYS A 72 14.43 -31.71 12.99
C CYS A 72 15.48 -32.62 12.34
N THR A 73 16.11 -32.16 11.26
CA THR A 73 17.18 -32.87 10.56
C THR A 73 18.50 -32.83 11.36
N GLN A 74 18.79 -31.72 12.02
CA GLN A 74 19.98 -31.57 12.87
C GLN A 74 19.87 -32.34 14.18
N LEU A 75 18.69 -32.33 14.81
CA LEU A 75 18.45 -32.96 16.11
C LEU A 75 18.34 -34.48 16.00
N TYR A 76 17.62 -34.96 14.99
CA TYR A 76 17.35 -36.38 14.80
C TYR A 76 18.10 -36.84 13.55
N ARG A 77 19.21 -37.55 13.78
CA ARG A 77 19.99 -38.21 12.74
C ARG A 77 19.17 -39.34 12.11
N GLN A 78 19.66 -39.89 10.99
CA GLN A 78 18.96 -40.92 10.20
C GLN A 78 18.69 -42.22 10.98
N ASP A 79 19.33 -42.43 12.13
CA ASP A 79 19.14 -43.56 13.04
C ASP A 79 17.93 -43.40 13.98
N GLU A 80 17.32 -42.21 14.06
CA GLU A 80 16.13 -41.95 14.89
C GLU A 80 14.89 -41.53 14.08
N PRO A 81 14.45 -42.34 13.09
CA PRO A 81 13.42 -41.95 12.11
C PRO A 81 12.07 -41.61 12.75
N GLN A 82 11.70 -42.28 13.84
CA GLN A 82 10.45 -42.01 14.55
C GLN A 82 10.45 -40.64 15.24
N LYS A 83 11.58 -40.22 15.83
CA LYS A 83 11.68 -38.91 16.46
C LYS A 83 11.77 -37.79 15.42
N HIS A 84 12.49 -38.05 14.32
CA HIS A 84 12.50 -37.14 13.18
C HIS A 84 11.09 -36.91 12.63
N LEU A 85 10.32 -37.99 12.40
CA LEU A 85 8.95 -37.91 11.91
C LEU A 85 8.03 -37.17 12.89
N ALA A 86 8.14 -37.44 14.19
CA ALA A 86 7.36 -36.73 15.21
C ALA A 86 7.64 -35.22 15.19
N CYS A 87 8.92 -34.83 15.11
CA CYS A 87 9.34 -33.43 15.01
C CYS A 87 8.77 -32.73 13.77
N VAL A 88 8.90 -33.37 12.60
CA VAL A 88 8.37 -32.84 11.33
C VAL A 88 6.84 -32.68 11.39
N ASN A 89 6.13 -33.63 12.01
CA ASN A 89 4.67 -33.55 12.15
C ASN A 89 4.25 -32.41 13.08
N THR A 90 4.93 -32.22 14.22
CA THR A 90 4.68 -31.07 15.09
C THR A 90 4.95 -29.74 14.38
N ALA A 91 6.02 -29.65 13.58
CA ALA A 91 6.31 -28.47 12.78
C ALA A 91 5.18 -28.14 11.77
N LYS A 92 4.64 -29.17 11.11
CA LYS A 92 3.49 -29.04 10.20
C LYS A 92 2.26 -28.56 10.94
N GLU A 93 1.89 -29.20 12.05
CA GLU A 93 0.71 -28.83 12.85
C GLU A 93 0.78 -27.37 13.32
N ASN A 94 1.94 -26.95 13.81
CA ASN A 94 2.15 -25.57 14.24
C ASN A 94 2.02 -24.57 13.08
N THR A 95 2.55 -24.92 11.91
CA THR A 95 2.46 -24.06 10.72
C THR A 95 1.03 -23.98 10.21
N THR A 96 0.30 -25.11 10.17
CA THR A 96 -1.11 -25.12 9.81
C THR A 96 -1.92 -24.22 10.74
N ARG A 97 -1.69 -24.31 12.06
CA ARG A 97 -2.34 -23.43 13.04
C ARG A 97 -2.01 -21.95 12.80
N CYS A 98 -0.75 -21.64 12.51
CA CYS A 98 -0.30 -20.29 12.18
C CYS A 98 -1.05 -19.73 10.96
N LEU A 99 -1.09 -20.48 9.86
CA LEU A 99 -1.74 -20.08 8.61
C LEU A 99 -3.26 -19.95 8.75
N SER A 100 -3.92 -20.81 9.54
CA SER A 100 -5.36 -20.70 9.82
C SER A 100 -5.69 -19.37 10.52
N ASN A 101 -4.90 -18.99 11.53
CA ASN A 101 -5.10 -17.74 12.25
C ASN A 101 -4.90 -16.49 11.37
N THR A 102 -4.06 -16.57 10.34
CA THR A 102 -3.81 -15.47 9.39
C THR A 102 -4.90 -15.38 8.31
N THR A 103 -5.54 -16.50 7.98
CA THR A 103 -6.58 -16.57 6.93
C THR A 103 -7.94 -16.10 7.46
N ASP A 104 -8.19 -16.28 8.76
CA ASP A 104 -9.45 -15.93 9.41
C ASP A 104 -9.52 -14.46 9.90
N GLN A 105 -8.47 -13.66 9.70
CA GLN A 105 -8.48 -12.23 10.03
C GLN A 105 -9.10 -11.38 8.89
N PRO A 106 -10.10 -10.52 9.18
CA PRO A 106 -10.80 -9.71 8.17
C PRO A 106 -9.88 -8.77 7.38
#